data_AF-A0A7H8LSJ1-F1
#
_entry.id   AF-A0A7H8LSJ1-F1
#
_cell.length_a   1.000
_cell.length_b   1.000
_cell.length_c   1.000
_cell.angle_alpha   90.00
_cell.angle_beta   90.00
_cell.angle_gamma   90.00
#
_symmetry.space_group_name_H-M   'P 1'
#
loop_
_entity.id
_entity.type
_entity.pdbx_description
1 polymer ?
#
loop_
_entity_poly.entity_id
_entity_poly.type
_entity_poly.pdbx_seq_one_letter_code
_entity_poly.pdbx_strand_id
1 'polypeptide(L)'
;MMPFPNRDDVAVEQIIGACGRDHDIPGRTRLEATATETDEGGQTININRTACRKCGMIRVTRWRAPEPDASGTFLALATYERPEPGDVPGITERALQVTEKELADFIAARGFPGGIPAGFAPDRRATAAEEHLDLTLRIRAGQFTLLDRARSLGDILPVPAYAESAGLIDAVPGAALFWPPVQDGDLSLAVTISPTPPEPAPAYDRIAELSCRFHTGRAVLRELAGRELPLPPLPAGHGDYRLRFHAKPSGCLLQIWNQPRTRPKVLVSPPTDGPG
;
A
#
# COMPACT_ATOMS: atom_id res chain seq x y z
N MET A 1 -16.91 -3.60 4.06
CA MET A 1 -17.31 -2.19 3.86
C MET A 1 -16.39 -1.60 2.81
N MET A 2 -16.89 -0.92 1.78
CA MET A 2 -16.03 -0.27 0.79
C MET A 2 -15.29 0.90 1.46
N PRO A 3 -13.97 1.07 1.25
CA PRO A 3 -13.26 2.21 1.82
C PRO A 3 -13.78 3.51 1.19
N PHE A 4 -13.70 4.61 1.95
CA PHE A 4 -14.13 5.92 1.46
C PHE A 4 -13.24 6.35 0.27
N PRO A 5 -13.83 6.77 -0.88
CA PRO A 5 -13.06 7.12 -2.08
C PRO A 5 -12.13 8.31 -1.89
N ASN A 6 -10.96 8.30 -2.52
CA ASN A 6 -10.03 9.43 -2.57
C ASN A 6 -9.68 9.83 -4.02
N ARG A 7 -8.79 10.82 -4.21
CA ARG A 7 -8.40 11.24 -5.58
C ARG A 7 -7.64 10.17 -6.35
N ASP A 8 -6.98 9.22 -5.69
CA ASP A 8 -6.32 8.10 -6.38
C ASP A 8 -7.39 7.20 -7.01
N ASP A 9 -8.48 6.93 -6.30
CA ASP A 9 -9.61 6.14 -6.83
C ASP A 9 -10.25 6.82 -8.06
N VAL A 10 -10.41 8.15 -8.04
CA VAL A 10 -10.92 8.94 -9.17
C VAL A 10 -9.96 8.85 -10.36
N ALA A 11 -8.66 9.04 -10.12
CA ALA A 11 -7.64 9.02 -11.15
C ALA A 11 -7.52 7.64 -11.81
N VAL A 12 -7.61 6.56 -11.03
CA VAL A 12 -7.67 5.18 -11.57
C VAL A 12 -8.84 5.01 -12.54
N GLU A 13 -10.04 5.45 -12.15
CA GLU A 13 -11.25 5.29 -12.98
C GLU A 13 -11.17 6.09 -14.27
N GLN A 14 -10.62 7.29 -14.22
CA GLN A 14 -10.44 8.12 -15.41
C GLN A 14 -9.41 7.52 -16.36
N ILE A 15 -8.29 7.00 -15.83
CA ILE A 15 -7.25 6.35 -16.65
C ILE A 15 -7.80 5.06 -17.29
N ILE A 16 -8.50 4.23 -16.51
CA ILE A 16 -9.14 3.00 -17.03
C ILE A 16 -10.20 3.36 -18.07
N GLY A 17 -11.07 4.33 -17.78
CA GLY A 17 -12.11 4.80 -18.68
C GLY A 17 -11.55 5.33 -20.00
N ALA A 18 -10.47 6.10 -19.95
CA ALA A 18 -9.78 6.63 -21.13
C ALA A 18 -9.13 5.53 -21.99
N CYS A 19 -8.73 4.41 -21.39
CA CYS A 19 -8.21 3.26 -22.13
C CYS A 19 -9.31 2.51 -22.91
N GLY A 20 -10.57 2.63 -22.49
CA GLY A 20 -11.70 1.97 -23.14
C GLY A 20 -11.59 0.44 -23.14
N ARG A 21 -11.97 -0.19 -24.26
CA ARG A 21 -11.91 -1.66 -24.45
C ARG A 21 -10.63 -2.15 -25.14
N ASP A 22 -9.82 -1.24 -25.66
CA ASP A 22 -8.62 -1.55 -26.45
C ASP A 22 -7.36 -1.45 -25.57
N HIS A 23 -7.26 -2.39 -24.63
CA HIS A 23 -6.12 -2.45 -23.72
C HIS A 23 -4.84 -2.82 -24.47
N ASP A 24 -3.80 -1.98 -24.34
CA ASP A 24 -2.44 -2.28 -24.80
C ASP A 24 -1.80 -3.33 -23.88
N ILE A 25 -2.24 -4.58 -24.04
CA ILE A 25 -1.67 -5.74 -23.36
C ILE A 25 -0.52 -6.26 -24.23
N PRO A 26 0.75 -6.22 -23.77
CA PRO A 26 1.85 -6.74 -24.56
C PRO A 26 1.60 -8.21 -24.89
N GLY A 27 1.44 -8.50 -26.18
CA GLY A 27 1.30 -9.86 -26.67
C GLY A 27 2.64 -10.59 -26.56
N ARG A 28 2.67 -11.68 -25.80
CA ARG A 28 3.69 -12.72 -26.02
C ARG A 28 3.14 -13.66 -27.08
N THR A 29 3.95 -13.99 -28.07
CA THR A 29 3.64 -14.99 -29.12
C THR A 29 3.45 -16.39 -28.55
N ARG A 30 3.84 -16.62 -27.29
CA ARG A 30 3.70 -17.87 -26.56
C ARG A 30 3.03 -17.64 -25.20
N LEU A 31 2.13 -18.55 -24.80
CA LEU A 31 1.60 -18.59 -23.45
C LEU A 31 2.69 -19.09 -22.49
N GLU A 32 3.09 -18.23 -21.56
CA GLU A 32 4.10 -18.51 -20.55
C GLU A 32 3.51 -18.28 -19.17
N ALA A 33 3.63 -19.29 -18.30
CA ALA A 33 3.14 -19.20 -16.93
C ALA A 33 3.98 -18.21 -16.13
N THR A 34 3.31 -17.23 -15.52
CA THR A 34 3.87 -16.33 -14.49
C THR A 34 3.68 -16.88 -13.08
N ALA A 35 2.74 -17.82 -12.91
CA ALA A 35 2.42 -18.50 -11.66
C ALA A 35 1.67 -19.80 -11.96
N THR A 36 1.50 -20.63 -10.94
CA THR A 36 0.65 -21.82 -10.96
C THR A 36 -0.28 -21.83 -9.75
N GLU A 37 -1.50 -22.34 -9.93
CA GLU A 37 -2.46 -22.64 -8.87
C GLU A 37 -2.84 -24.13 -8.97
N THR A 38 -3.23 -24.73 -7.85
CA THR A 38 -3.79 -26.09 -7.83
C THR A 38 -5.30 -25.98 -7.68
N ASP A 39 -6.06 -26.63 -8.56
CA ASP A 39 -7.52 -26.65 -8.44
C ASP A 39 -8.02 -27.69 -7.42
N GLU A 40 -9.34 -27.71 -7.22
CA GLU A 40 -10.00 -28.65 -6.30
C GLU A 40 -9.77 -30.13 -6.65
N GLY A 41 -9.45 -30.43 -7.91
CA GLY A 41 -9.12 -31.77 -8.38
C GLY A 41 -7.63 -32.13 -8.27
N GLY A 42 -6.82 -31.24 -7.69
CA GLY A 42 -5.37 -31.43 -7.57
C GLY A 42 -4.60 -31.16 -8.87
N GLN A 43 -5.22 -30.60 -9.89
CA GLN A 43 -4.56 -30.32 -11.17
C GLN A 43 -3.91 -28.94 -11.16
N THR A 44 -2.74 -28.84 -11.82
CA THR A 44 -2.01 -27.59 -11.98
C THR A 44 -2.67 -26.71 -13.06
N ILE A 45 -3.10 -25.52 -12.66
CA ILE A 45 -3.53 -24.44 -13.54
C ILE A 45 -2.36 -23.48 -13.73
N ASN A 46 -1.92 -23.30 -14.98
CA ASN A 46 -0.96 -22.28 -15.35
C ASN A 46 -1.64 -20.92 -15.45
N ILE A 47 -0.96 -19.88 -14.98
CA ILE A 47 -1.50 -18.53 -14.94
C ILE A 47 -0.52 -17.54 -15.51
N ASN A 48 -0.99 -16.75 -16.47
CA ASN A 48 -0.28 -15.60 -17.00
C ASN A 48 -1.02 -14.33 -16.59
N ARG A 49 -0.33 -13.42 -15.92
CA ARG A 49 -0.84 -12.08 -15.60
C ARG A 49 -0.05 -11.05 -16.39
N THR A 50 -0.74 -10.30 -17.26
CA THR A 50 -0.12 -9.25 -18.06
C THR A 50 -0.89 -7.95 -17.92
N ALA A 51 -0.23 -6.89 -17.46
CA ALA A 51 -0.83 -5.58 -17.27
C ALA A 51 -0.85 -4.76 -18.56
N CYS A 52 -1.91 -3.98 -18.75
CA CYS A 52 -1.99 -2.98 -19.79
C CYS A 52 -1.00 -1.85 -19.54
N ARG A 53 -0.18 -1.52 -20.53
CA ARG A 53 0.83 -0.44 -20.42
C ARG A 53 0.23 0.95 -20.23
N LYS A 54 -1.04 1.13 -20.58
CA LYS A 54 -1.73 2.43 -20.51
C LYS A 54 -2.48 2.64 -19.19
N CYS A 55 -3.16 1.59 -18.69
CA CYS A 55 -4.07 1.73 -17.55
C CYS A 55 -3.85 0.72 -16.42
N GLY A 56 -2.84 -0.15 -16.53
CA GLY A 56 -2.56 -1.17 -15.53
C GLY A 56 -3.54 -2.36 -15.52
N MET A 57 -4.68 -2.30 -16.22
CA MET A 57 -5.67 -3.39 -16.29
C MET A 57 -5.00 -4.74 -16.58
N ILE A 58 -5.25 -5.72 -15.72
CA ILE A 58 -4.51 -6.98 -15.74
C ILE A 58 -5.33 -8.01 -16.49
N ARG A 59 -4.82 -8.47 -17.64
CA ARG A 59 -5.35 -9.67 -18.29
C ARG A 59 -4.78 -10.89 -17.58
N VAL A 60 -5.67 -11.71 -17.01
CA VAL A 60 -5.32 -12.98 -16.38
C VAL A 60 -5.79 -14.11 -17.26
N THR A 61 -4.83 -14.83 -17.83
CA THR A 61 -5.06 -16.02 -18.64
C THR A 61 -4.77 -17.26 -17.81
N ARG A 62 -5.74 -18.16 -17.71
CA ARG A 62 -5.62 -19.46 -17.03
C ARG A 62 -5.75 -20.59 -18.04
N TRP A 63 -4.85 -21.57 -17.98
CA TRP A 63 -4.94 -22.77 -18.83
C TRP A 63 -4.34 -23.97 -18.12
N ARG A 64 -4.78 -25.16 -18.50
CA ARG A 64 -4.11 -26.41 -18.14
C ARG A 64 -3.17 -26.80 -19.28
N ALA A 65 -1.95 -27.24 -18.95
CA ALA A 65 -1.09 -27.81 -19.96
C ALA A 65 -1.75 -29.09 -20.50
N PRO A 66 -1.72 -29.34 -21.82
CA PRO A 66 -2.15 -30.63 -22.35
C PRO A 66 -1.28 -31.74 -21.75
N GLU A 67 -1.88 -32.93 -21.53
CA GLU A 67 -1.11 -34.09 -21.11
C GLU A 67 0.00 -34.40 -22.15
N PRO A 68 1.16 -34.94 -21.74
CA PRO A 68 2.30 -35.16 -22.63
C PRO A 68 1.95 -35.99 -23.88
N ASP A 69 0.95 -36.86 -23.75
CA ASP A 69 0.53 -37.81 -24.78
C ASP A 69 -0.69 -37.30 -25.57
N ALA A 70 -1.28 -36.18 -25.13
CA ALA A 70 -2.39 -35.53 -25.80
C ALA A 70 -1.87 -34.61 -26.90
N SER A 71 -1.89 -35.10 -28.15
CA SER A 71 -1.84 -34.24 -29.33
C SER A 71 -3.18 -33.49 -29.42
N GLY A 72 -3.29 -32.40 -28.65
CA GLY A 72 -4.59 -31.79 -28.36
C GLY A 72 -4.57 -30.27 -28.23
N THR A 73 -5.67 -29.68 -28.67
CA THR A 73 -6.07 -28.31 -28.38
C THR A 73 -6.29 -28.16 -26.87
N PHE A 74 -5.79 -27.08 -26.26
CA PHE A 74 -6.08 -26.74 -24.86
C PHE A 74 -6.99 -25.50 -24.79
N LEU A 75 -7.74 -25.39 -23.69
CA LEU A 75 -8.55 -24.22 -23.41
C LEU A 75 -7.77 -23.22 -22.55
N ALA A 76 -7.71 -21.97 -23.00
CA ALA A 76 -7.22 -20.85 -22.21
C ALA A 76 -8.36 -19.87 -21.95
N LEU A 77 -8.64 -19.58 -20.68
CA LEU A 77 -9.64 -18.60 -20.27
C LEU A 77 -8.94 -17.29 -19.90
N ALA A 78 -9.28 -16.20 -20.59
CA ALA A 78 -8.81 -14.86 -20.27
C ALA A 78 -9.90 -14.07 -19.54
N THR A 79 -9.51 -13.48 -18.41
CA THR A 79 -10.35 -12.56 -17.61
C THR A 79 -9.58 -11.27 -17.39
N TYR A 80 -10.29 -10.19 -17.02
CA TYR A 80 -9.69 -8.91 -16.70
C TYR A 80 -9.89 -8.60 -15.21
N GLU A 81 -8.79 -8.31 -14.53
CA GLU A 81 -8.77 -7.86 -13.14
C GLU A 81 -8.39 -6.39 -13.08
N ARG A 82 -9.09 -5.65 -12.23
CA ARG A 82 -8.80 -4.24 -11.98
C ARG A 82 -7.42 -4.11 -11.30
N PRO A 83 -6.59 -3.12 -11.71
CA PRO A 83 -5.30 -2.86 -11.07
C PRO A 83 -5.51 -2.26 -9.67
N GLU A 84 -4.54 -2.45 -8.79
CA GLU A 84 -4.44 -1.59 -7.60
C GLU A 84 -4.01 -0.18 -8.05
N PRO A 85 -4.35 0.89 -7.31
CA PRO A 85 -4.02 2.25 -7.72
C PRO A 85 -2.55 2.48 -8.08
N GLY A 86 -1.62 1.93 -7.30
CA GLY A 86 -0.17 2.04 -7.54
C GLY A 86 0.35 1.23 -8.73
N ASP A 87 -0.45 0.33 -9.30
CA ASP A 87 -0.10 -0.41 -10.52
C ASP A 87 -0.51 0.35 -11.80
N VAL A 88 -1.22 1.48 -11.66
CA VAL A 88 -1.69 2.30 -12.79
C VAL A 88 -0.60 3.30 -13.20
N PRO A 89 -0.11 3.24 -14.46
CA PRO A 89 0.89 4.19 -14.95
C PRO A 89 0.36 5.64 -14.91
N GLY A 90 1.19 6.57 -14.42
CA GLY A 90 0.85 7.99 -14.36
C GLY A 90 -0.20 8.36 -13.30
N ILE A 91 -0.49 7.47 -12.35
CA ILE A 91 -1.52 7.68 -11.34
C ILE A 91 -1.25 8.89 -10.45
N THR A 92 0.00 9.09 -10.04
CA THR A 92 0.40 10.18 -9.14
C THR A 92 0.15 11.53 -9.81
N GLU A 93 0.57 11.69 -11.06
CA GLU A 93 0.38 12.90 -11.85
C GLU A 93 -1.11 13.17 -12.09
N ARG A 94 -1.89 12.12 -12.40
CA ARG A 94 -3.33 12.27 -12.62
C ARG A 94 -4.07 12.63 -11.34
N ALA A 95 -3.74 12.03 -10.20
CA ALA A 95 -4.38 12.31 -8.91
C ALA A 95 -4.20 13.78 -8.48
N LEU A 96 -3.05 14.39 -8.81
CA LEU A 96 -2.80 15.82 -8.57
C LEU A 96 -3.69 16.74 -9.42
N GLN A 97 -4.14 16.27 -10.58
CA GLN A 97 -5.01 17.02 -11.50
C GLN A 97 -6.51 16.81 -11.24
N VAL A 98 -6.88 15.87 -10.37
CA VAL A 98 -8.29 15.65 -9.99
C VAL A 98 -8.81 16.91 -9.29
N THR A 99 -9.86 17.48 -9.87
CA THR A 99 -10.55 18.65 -9.33
C THR A 99 -11.49 18.26 -8.18
N GLU A 100 -11.81 19.23 -7.32
CA GLU A 100 -12.81 19.04 -6.26
C GLU A 100 -14.17 18.58 -6.81
N LYS A 101 -14.56 19.09 -7.99
CA LYS A 101 -15.80 18.68 -8.65
C LYS A 101 -15.76 17.21 -9.08
N GLU A 102 -14.70 16.77 -9.74
CA GLU A 102 -14.57 15.36 -10.15
C GLU A 102 -14.58 14.42 -8.94
N LEU A 103 -13.91 14.81 -7.85
CA LEU A 103 -13.92 14.05 -6.61
C LEU A 103 -15.32 13.99 -5.99
N ALA A 104 -16.02 15.13 -5.89
CA ALA A 104 -17.37 15.19 -5.33
C ALA A 104 -18.38 14.36 -6.14
N ASP A 105 -18.35 14.47 -7.47
CA ASP A 105 -19.21 13.71 -8.38
C ASP A 105 -18.94 12.20 -8.22
N PHE A 106 -17.67 11.80 -8.10
CA PHE A 106 -17.29 10.41 -7.89
C PHE A 106 -17.74 9.86 -6.54
N ILE A 107 -17.53 10.61 -5.46
CA ILE A 107 -17.96 10.26 -4.09
C ILE A 107 -19.48 10.08 -4.05
N ALA A 108 -20.25 10.99 -4.66
CA ALA A 108 -21.71 10.90 -4.73
C ALA A 108 -22.16 9.65 -5.48
N ALA A 109 -21.54 9.35 -6.63
CA ALA A 109 -21.83 8.13 -7.42
C ALA A 109 -21.51 6.83 -6.66
N ARG A 110 -20.63 6.88 -5.65
CA ARG A 110 -20.26 5.75 -4.77
C ARG A 110 -21.12 5.64 -3.50
N GLY A 111 -22.20 6.41 -3.40
CA GLY A 111 -23.16 6.32 -2.29
C GLY A 111 -22.84 7.22 -1.11
N PHE A 112 -22.00 8.24 -1.30
CA PHE A 112 -21.63 9.21 -0.26
C PHE A 112 -22.07 10.63 -0.65
N PRO A 113 -23.37 10.91 -0.83
CA PRO A 113 -23.85 12.20 -1.35
C PRO A 113 -23.55 13.40 -0.44
N GLY A 114 -23.24 13.16 0.84
CA GLY A 114 -22.83 14.21 1.80
C GLY A 114 -21.38 14.69 1.63
N GLY A 115 -20.63 14.12 0.69
CA GLY A 115 -19.23 14.48 0.45
C GLY A 115 -18.28 13.92 1.51
N ILE A 116 -17.10 14.55 1.62
CA ILE A 116 -16.05 14.15 2.57
C ILE A 116 -16.50 14.46 4.01
N PRO A 117 -16.46 13.48 4.94
CA PRO A 117 -16.85 13.71 6.33
C PRO A 117 -15.97 14.78 7.01
N ALA A 118 -16.57 15.61 7.88
CA ALA A 118 -15.88 16.73 8.55
C ALA A 118 -14.67 16.32 9.42
N GLY A 119 -14.59 15.05 9.83
CA GLY A 119 -13.46 14.52 10.61
C GLY A 119 -12.20 14.24 9.78
N PHE A 120 -12.30 14.24 8.45
CA PHE A 120 -11.21 13.88 7.55
C PHE A 120 -10.23 15.05 7.40
N ALA A 121 -8.96 14.73 7.25
CA ALA A 121 -7.94 15.69 6.85
C ALA A 121 -8.17 16.10 5.39
N PRO A 122 -7.95 17.39 5.05
CA PRO A 122 -8.03 17.83 3.67
C PRO A 122 -6.90 17.21 2.85
N ASP A 123 -7.16 16.97 1.56
CA ASP A 123 -6.10 16.67 0.61
C ASP A 123 -5.30 17.95 0.34
N ARG A 124 -4.03 17.94 0.71
CA ARG A 124 -3.09 19.05 0.64
C ARG A 124 -1.87 18.70 -0.21
N ARG A 125 -1.89 17.63 -1.01
CA ARG A 125 -0.71 17.16 -1.80
C ARG A 125 -0.06 18.23 -2.66
N ALA A 126 -0.85 19.14 -3.25
CA ALA A 126 -0.35 20.22 -4.08
C ALA A 126 0.29 21.39 -3.31
N THR A 127 0.10 21.44 -1.99
CA THR A 127 0.46 22.60 -1.14
C THR A 127 1.25 22.23 0.11
N ALA A 128 1.29 20.95 0.47
CA ALA A 128 2.00 20.46 1.64
C ALA A 128 3.50 20.58 1.40
N ALA A 129 4.20 21.18 2.35
CA ALA A 129 5.65 21.07 2.46
C ALA A 129 6.01 19.80 3.24
N GLU A 130 7.27 19.39 3.14
CA GLU A 130 7.82 18.37 4.04
C GLU A 130 7.81 18.89 5.49
N GLU A 131 7.33 18.06 6.41
CA GLU A 131 7.23 18.38 7.82
C GLU A 131 8.14 17.45 8.63
N HIS A 132 8.96 18.04 9.50
CA HIS A 132 9.86 17.31 10.39
C HIS A 132 9.46 17.51 11.84
N LEU A 133 9.37 16.42 12.58
CA LEU A 133 9.10 16.44 14.01
C LEU A 133 10.17 15.64 14.75
N ASP A 134 10.79 16.25 15.75
CA ASP A 134 11.65 15.54 16.70
C ASP A 134 10.85 15.25 17.95
N LEU A 135 10.61 13.97 18.22
CA LEU A 135 9.77 13.49 19.30
C LEU A 135 10.59 12.61 20.25
N THR A 136 10.16 12.57 21.50
CA THR A 136 10.59 11.55 22.46
C THR A 136 9.41 10.67 22.76
N LEU A 137 9.52 9.36 22.61
CA LEU A 137 8.47 8.40 22.95
C LEU A 137 8.85 7.62 24.20
N ARG A 138 7.90 7.40 25.11
CA ARG A 138 8.07 6.45 26.21
C ARG A 138 7.72 5.04 25.73
N ILE A 139 8.75 4.23 25.47
CA ILE A 139 8.61 2.85 25.02
C ILE A 139 8.41 1.93 26.22
N ARG A 140 7.45 1.02 26.06
CA ARG A 140 7.15 -0.09 26.97
C ARG A 140 6.95 -1.36 26.16
N ALA A 141 7.50 -2.47 26.64
CA ALA A 141 7.42 -3.76 25.96
C ALA A 141 7.93 -3.72 24.50
N GLY A 142 8.93 -2.88 24.23
CA GLY A 142 9.61 -2.82 22.94
C GLY A 142 8.76 -2.32 21.77
N GLN A 143 7.70 -1.56 22.02
CA GLN A 143 6.75 -1.17 20.97
C GLN A 143 6.11 0.21 21.14
N PHE A 144 5.72 0.78 20.00
CA PHE A 144 4.78 1.91 19.89
C PHE A 144 3.93 1.76 18.64
N THR A 145 2.85 2.54 18.52
CA THR A 145 1.92 2.43 17.38
C THR A 145 1.70 3.76 16.69
N LEU A 146 1.40 3.71 15.39
CA LEU A 146 0.83 4.80 14.61
C LEU A 146 -0.62 4.42 14.29
N LEU A 147 -1.57 5.19 14.78
CA LEU A 147 -3.00 4.91 14.63
C LEU A 147 -3.65 6.04 13.84
N ASP A 148 -4.62 5.70 13.02
CA ASP A 148 -5.61 6.67 12.58
C ASP A 148 -6.39 7.19 13.81
N ARG A 149 -6.72 8.48 13.86
CA ARG A 149 -7.34 9.15 15.01
C ARG A 149 -8.62 8.48 15.53
N ALA A 150 -9.35 7.75 14.68
CA ALA A 150 -10.56 7.03 15.08
C ALA A 150 -10.31 5.58 15.55
N ARG A 151 -9.06 5.12 15.57
CA ARG A 151 -8.67 3.73 15.85
C ARG A 151 -8.06 3.58 17.24
N SER A 152 -8.01 2.34 17.72
CA SER A 152 -7.55 2.00 19.05
C SER A 152 -6.39 1.01 19.00
N LEU A 153 -5.67 0.86 20.12
CA LEU A 153 -4.62 -0.16 20.25
C LEU A 153 -5.13 -1.58 19.95
N GLY A 154 -6.38 -1.88 20.28
CA GLY A 154 -7.00 -3.19 20.03
C GLY A 154 -7.15 -3.54 18.55
N ASP A 155 -6.98 -2.58 17.64
CA ASP A 155 -7.00 -2.84 16.19
C ASP A 155 -5.72 -3.52 15.68
N ILE A 156 -4.61 -3.46 16.45
CA ILE A 156 -3.30 -4.03 16.07
C ILE A 156 -2.65 -4.84 17.21
N LEU A 157 -3.19 -4.81 18.43
CA LEU A 157 -2.69 -5.57 19.57
C LEU A 157 -3.75 -6.53 20.11
N PRO A 158 -3.51 -7.86 20.12
CA PRO A 158 -2.34 -8.54 19.55
C PRO A 158 -2.28 -8.40 18.00
N VAL A 159 -1.09 -8.60 17.41
CA VAL A 159 -0.89 -8.48 15.95
C VAL A 159 -1.81 -9.47 15.23
N PRO A 160 -2.74 -9.00 14.37
CA PRO A 160 -3.64 -9.89 13.66
C PRO A 160 -2.88 -10.75 12.63
N ALA A 161 -3.33 -11.98 12.42
CA ALA A 161 -2.70 -12.92 11.48
C ALA A 161 -2.67 -12.44 10.01
N TYR A 162 -3.53 -11.47 9.66
CA TYR A 162 -3.60 -10.87 8.33
C TYR A 162 -2.79 -9.57 8.21
N ALA A 163 -2.06 -9.17 9.25
CA ALA A 163 -1.22 -7.97 9.19
C ALA A 163 -0.11 -8.15 8.15
N GLU A 164 0.12 -7.10 7.36
CA GLU A 164 1.32 -7.02 6.51
C GLU A 164 2.53 -6.76 7.42
N SER A 165 3.60 -7.54 7.27
CA SER A 165 4.78 -7.46 8.15
C SER A 165 6.06 -7.21 7.35
N ALA A 166 6.92 -6.35 7.90
CA ALA A 166 8.24 -6.03 7.36
C ALA A 166 9.33 -6.07 8.45
N GLY A 167 9.21 -6.99 9.41
CA GLY A 167 10.22 -7.28 10.45
C GLY A 167 10.33 -6.23 11.57
N LEU A 168 10.34 -4.93 11.24
CA LEU A 168 10.28 -3.84 12.22
C LEU A 168 8.91 -3.17 12.31
N ILE A 169 8.01 -3.50 11.39
CA ILE A 169 6.69 -2.89 11.30
C ILE A 169 5.69 -3.98 10.97
N ASP A 170 4.57 -4.00 11.69
CA ASP A 170 3.36 -4.74 11.33
C ASP A 170 2.23 -3.75 11.10
N ALA A 171 1.41 -3.97 10.08
CA ALA A 171 0.34 -3.04 9.75
C ALA A 171 -0.95 -3.70 9.28
N VAL A 172 -2.04 -3.02 9.62
CA VAL A 172 -3.39 -3.25 9.11
C VAL A 172 -3.96 -1.89 8.67
N PRO A 173 -5.07 -1.84 7.93
CA PRO A 173 -5.71 -0.57 7.61
C PRO A 173 -6.00 0.27 8.88
N GLY A 174 -5.40 1.45 8.93
CA GLY A 174 -5.54 2.46 9.98
C GLY A 174 -4.68 2.24 11.22
N ALA A 175 -3.79 1.23 11.25
CA ALA A 175 -2.92 1.00 12.39
C ALA A 175 -1.60 0.33 11.98
N ALA A 176 -0.48 0.83 12.50
CA ALA A 176 0.83 0.22 12.37
C ALA A 176 1.50 0.09 13.75
N LEU A 177 2.14 -1.03 14.00
CA LEU A 177 2.95 -1.34 15.18
C LEU A 177 4.42 -1.34 14.79
N PHE A 178 5.26 -0.72 15.61
CA PHE A 178 6.69 -0.58 15.37
C PHE A 178 7.49 -1.24 16.49
N TRP A 179 8.59 -1.88 16.10
CA TRP A 179 9.51 -2.60 16.98
C TRP A 179 10.88 -1.88 17.06
N PRO A 180 11.01 -0.80 17.85
CA PRO A 180 12.29 -0.11 18.05
C PRO A 180 13.32 -0.99 18.76
N PRO A 181 14.62 -0.63 18.72
CA PRO A 181 15.69 -1.38 19.40
C PRO A 181 15.70 -1.20 20.93
N VAL A 182 14.78 -0.41 21.49
CA VAL A 182 14.65 -0.12 22.93
C VAL A 182 13.47 -0.92 23.50
N GLN A 183 13.71 -1.71 24.55
CA GLN A 183 12.65 -2.50 25.22
C GLN A 183 11.79 -1.64 26.17
N ASP A 184 12.45 -0.84 27.01
CA ASP A 184 11.78 0.06 27.95
C ASP A 184 12.62 1.33 28.09
N GLY A 185 11.97 2.50 28.06
CA GLY A 185 12.65 3.77 28.26
C GLY A 185 12.24 4.84 27.26
N ASP A 186 13.06 5.87 27.13
CA ASP A 186 12.81 6.96 26.21
C ASP A 186 13.49 6.68 24.86
N LEU A 187 12.74 6.89 23.78
CA LEU A 187 13.20 6.76 22.40
C LEU A 187 13.16 8.13 21.72
N SER A 188 14.29 8.57 21.18
CA SER A 188 14.33 9.70 20.24
C SER A 188 13.82 9.22 18.87
N LEU A 189 12.71 9.80 18.42
CA LEU A 189 12.08 9.50 17.14
C LEU A 189 11.98 10.79 16.31
N ALA A 190 12.69 10.82 15.20
CA ALA A 190 12.43 11.79 14.14
C ALA A 190 11.27 11.29 13.28
N VAL A 191 10.36 12.18 12.89
CA VAL A 191 9.26 11.88 11.96
C VAL A 191 9.35 12.85 10.79
N THR A 192 9.39 12.32 9.58
CA THR A 192 9.30 13.09 8.33
C THR A 192 7.98 12.75 7.65
N ILE A 193 7.14 13.75 7.42
CA ILE A 193 5.90 13.63 6.66
C ILE A 193 6.09 14.40 5.36
N SER A 194 6.08 13.71 4.23
CA SER A 194 6.42 14.30 2.93
C SER A 194 5.33 14.05 1.89
N PRO A 195 5.02 15.01 1.01
CA PRO A 195 4.10 14.78 -0.12
C PRO A 195 4.70 13.83 -1.17
N THR A 196 6.03 13.68 -1.20
CA THR A 196 6.77 12.86 -2.17
C THR A 196 7.64 11.83 -1.46
N PRO A 197 8.05 10.73 -2.13
CA PRO A 197 8.94 9.74 -1.53
C PRO A 197 10.28 10.38 -1.09
N PRO A 198 10.62 10.36 0.21
CA PRO A 198 11.92 10.83 0.66
C PRO A 198 13.00 9.77 0.37
N GLU A 199 14.23 10.23 0.20
CA GLU A 199 15.39 9.33 0.08
C GLU A 199 15.58 8.51 1.37
N PRO A 200 16.02 7.24 1.27
CA PRO A 200 16.44 6.47 2.43
C PRO A 200 17.58 7.17 3.17
N ALA A 201 17.51 7.21 4.50
CA ALA A 201 18.59 7.76 5.31
C ALA A 201 19.72 6.73 5.50
N PRO A 202 20.91 6.91 4.90
CA PRO A 202 21.97 5.89 4.91
C PRO A 202 22.62 5.69 6.29
N ALA A 203 22.32 6.58 7.25
CA ALA A 203 22.88 6.56 8.60
C ALA A 203 22.23 5.53 9.54
N TYR A 204 21.30 4.71 9.05
CA TYR A 204 20.57 3.70 9.82
C TYR A 204 20.89 2.30 9.28
N ASP A 205 21.08 1.36 10.19
CA ASP A 205 21.48 -0.02 9.90
C ASP A 205 20.29 -0.96 9.67
N ARG A 206 19.10 -0.61 10.16
CA ARG A 206 17.88 -1.38 9.94
C ARG A 206 16.79 -0.51 9.34
N ILE A 207 16.24 -0.93 8.21
CA ILE A 207 15.19 -0.22 7.48
C ILE A 207 14.08 -1.20 7.15
N ALA A 208 12.84 -0.83 7.44
CA ALA A 208 11.65 -1.55 7.02
C ALA A 208 10.69 -0.61 6.32
N GLU A 209 9.97 -1.11 5.32
CA GLU A 209 9.01 -0.34 4.54
C GLU A 209 7.73 -1.15 4.30
N LEU A 210 6.57 -0.55 4.56
CA LEU A 210 5.27 -1.15 4.25
C LEU A 210 4.22 -0.10 3.89
N SER A 211 3.13 -0.54 3.29
CA SER A 211 1.97 0.31 2.99
C SER A 211 0.95 0.25 4.12
N CYS A 212 0.36 1.40 4.45
CA CYS A 212 -0.75 1.49 5.41
C CYS A 212 -1.78 2.49 4.92
N ARG A 213 -3.06 2.09 4.94
CA ARG A 213 -4.18 2.96 4.57
C ARG A 213 -4.71 3.69 5.79
N PHE A 214 -4.73 5.02 5.76
CA PHE A 214 -5.39 5.85 6.77
C PHE A 214 -6.77 6.27 6.27
N HIS A 215 -7.79 6.08 7.11
CA HIS A 215 -9.19 6.36 6.83
C HIS A 215 -9.56 7.83 6.96
N THR A 216 -8.90 8.57 7.87
CA THR A 216 -9.20 9.99 8.10
C THR A 216 -8.07 10.91 7.68
N GLY A 217 -6.85 10.39 7.45
CA GLY A 217 -5.67 11.22 7.21
C GLY A 217 -5.17 12.00 8.42
N ARG A 218 -5.75 11.74 9.60
CA ARG A 218 -5.25 12.23 10.88
C ARG A 218 -4.64 11.04 11.60
N ALA A 219 -3.33 11.05 11.75
CA ALA A 219 -2.60 10.00 12.45
C ALA A 219 -2.12 10.47 13.82
N VAL A 220 -2.01 9.55 14.76
CA VAL A 220 -1.48 9.77 16.10
C VAL A 220 -0.43 8.70 16.40
N LEU A 221 0.68 9.10 16.99
CA LEU A 221 1.60 8.17 17.63
C LEU A 221 1.07 7.85 19.03
N ARG A 222 0.96 6.56 19.35
CA ARG A 222 0.42 6.08 20.61
C ARG A 222 1.43 5.18 21.31
N GLU A 223 1.78 5.58 22.54
CA GLU A 223 2.52 4.76 23.51
C GLU A 223 1.57 3.73 24.16
N LEU A 224 2.06 2.52 24.45
CA LEU A 224 1.22 1.39 24.91
C LEU A 224 0.41 1.69 26.18
N ALA A 225 1.01 2.37 27.15
CA ALA A 225 0.39 2.78 28.41
C ALA A 225 0.66 4.27 28.70
N GLY A 226 0.82 5.06 27.65
CA GLY A 226 1.28 6.43 27.74
C GLY A 226 0.41 7.39 26.94
N ARG A 227 1.06 8.39 26.35
CA ARG A 227 0.37 9.49 25.66
C ARG A 227 0.02 9.16 24.21
N GLU A 228 -0.94 9.94 23.70
CA GLU A 228 -1.14 10.18 22.28
C GLU A 228 -0.42 11.46 21.86
N LEU A 229 0.33 11.37 20.76
CA LEU A 229 1.00 12.48 20.12
C LEU A 229 0.41 12.64 18.73
N PRO A 230 -0.47 13.64 18.50
CA PRO A 230 -1.04 13.86 17.19
C PRO A 230 0.04 14.30 16.20
N LEU A 231 0.02 13.71 15.01
CA LEU A 231 0.83 14.17 13.89
C LEU A 231 0.07 15.26 13.10
N PRO A 232 0.79 16.09 12.34
CA PRO A 232 0.17 16.94 11.32
C PRO A 232 -0.74 16.15 10.37
N PRO A 233 -1.75 16.79 9.76
CA PRO A 233 -2.59 16.14 8.76
C PRO A 233 -1.75 15.58 7.62
N LEU A 234 -2.00 14.32 7.25
CA LEU A 234 -1.22 13.66 6.22
C LEU A 234 -1.47 14.32 4.84
N PRO A 235 -0.46 14.37 3.94
CA PRO A 235 -0.54 15.16 2.72
C PRO A 235 -1.73 14.87 1.79
N ALA A 236 -2.08 13.61 1.57
CA ALA A 236 -3.23 13.20 0.76
C ALA A 236 -4.57 13.12 1.51
N GLY A 237 -4.64 13.58 2.76
CA GLY A 237 -5.80 13.33 3.60
C GLY A 237 -5.96 11.83 3.89
N HIS A 238 -7.14 11.26 3.62
CA HIS A 238 -7.33 9.80 3.72
C HIS A 238 -6.81 9.09 2.48
N GLY A 239 -6.26 7.90 2.65
CA GLY A 239 -5.73 7.11 1.55
C GLY A 239 -4.56 6.24 1.95
N ASP A 240 -3.84 5.80 0.93
CA ASP A 240 -2.71 4.90 1.07
C ASP A 240 -1.40 5.70 1.26
N TYR A 241 -0.64 5.26 2.24
CA TYR A 241 0.64 5.84 2.62
C TYR A 241 1.69 4.75 2.70
N ARG A 242 2.92 5.14 2.37
CA ARG A 242 4.09 4.34 2.64
C ARG A 242 4.70 4.77 3.96
N LEU A 243 5.03 3.79 4.78
CA LEU A 243 5.72 3.95 6.05
C LEU A 243 7.11 3.35 5.88
N ARG A 244 8.16 4.14 6.11
CA ARG A 244 9.53 3.64 6.20
C ARG A 244 10.10 3.93 7.58
N PHE A 245 10.40 2.88 8.32
CA PHE A 245 10.97 2.97 9.65
C PHE A 245 12.45 2.61 9.61
N HIS A 246 13.28 3.54 10.07
CA HIS A 246 14.71 3.39 10.22
C HIS A 246 15.03 3.30 11.70
N ALA A 247 15.84 2.31 12.06
CA ALA A 247 16.23 2.08 13.44
C ALA A 247 17.75 1.91 13.53
N LYS A 248 18.32 2.51 14.57
CA LYS A 248 19.69 2.29 15.06
C LYS A 248 19.72 2.47 16.58
N PRO A 249 20.79 2.06 17.28
CA PRO A 249 20.86 2.18 18.74
C PRO A 249 20.69 3.61 19.27
N SER A 250 21.10 4.63 18.52
CA SER A 250 21.04 6.03 18.94
C SER A 250 19.72 6.75 18.64
N GLY A 251 18.77 6.10 17.96
CA GLY A 251 17.46 6.68 17.67
C GLY A 251 16.79 6.08 16.44
N CYS A 252 15.58 6.55 16.17
CA CYS A 252 14.77 6.09 15.06
C CYS A 252 14.31 7.26 14.16
N LEU A 253 14.00 6.93 12.91
CA LEU A 253 13.36 7.83 11.96
C LEU A 253 12.15 7.13 11.34
N LEU A 254 11.00 7.80 11.34
CA LEU A 254 9.80 7.39 10.63
C LEU A 254 9.54 8.34 9.46
N GLN A 255 9.60 7.83 8.24
CA GLN A 255 9.20 8.56 7.04
C GLN A 255 7.79 8.12 6.62
N ILE A 256 6.92 9.09 6.34
CA ILE A 256 5.53 8.89 5.91
C ILE A 256 5.29 9.71 4.64
N TRP A 257 4.84 9.07 3.56
CA TRP A 257 4.46 9.79 2.34
C TRP A 257 3.29 9.12 1.64
N ASN A 258 2.54 9.88 0.84
CA ASN A 258 1.48 9.30 0.03
C ASN A 258 2.10 8.43 -1.06
N GLN A 259 1.63 7.19 -1.13
CA GLN A 259 1.96 6.30 -2.24
C GLN A 259 0.72 5.45 -2.51
N PRO A 260 0.15 5.52 -3.73
CA PRO A 260 -0.95 4.65 -4.11
C PRO A 260 -0.56 3.18 -3.89
N ARG A 261 -1.49 2.40 -3.31
CA ARG A 261 -1.23 1.01 -2.96
C ARG A 261 -0.85 0.19 -4.19
N THR A 262 0.25 -0.55 -4.12
CA THR A 262 0.62 -1.59 -5.09
C THR A 262 0.25 -2.96 -4.54
N ARG A 263 -0.04 -3.95 -5.39
CA ARG A 263 -0.17 -5.33 -4.90
C ARG A 263 1.11 -5.77 -4.17
N PRO A 264 1.01 -6.52 -3.05
CA PRO A 264 2.18 -7.13 -2.44
C PRO A 264 2.94 -7.96 -3.49
N LYS A 265 4.23 -7.69 -3.66
CA LYS A 265 5.11 -8.48 -4.54
C LYS A 265 5.75 -9.57 -3.69
N VAL A 266 5.55 -10.84 -4.06
CA VAL A 266 6.36 -11.94 -3.52
C VAL A 266 7.74 -11.85 -4.15
N LEU A 267 8.72 -11.33 -3.42
CA LEU A 267 10.12 -11.41 -3.82
C LEU A 267 10.62 -12.81 -3.51
N VAL A 268 10.70 -13.67 -4.52
CA VAL A 268 11.43 -14.94 -4.41
C VAL A 268 12.91 -14.58 -4.40
N SER A 269 13.60 -14.81 -3.27
CA SER A 269 15.07 -14.73 -3.25
C SER A 269 15.64 -15.67 -4.32
N PRO A 270 16.62 -15.23 -5.13
CA PRO A 270 17.35 -16.19 -5.95
C PRO A 270 17.95 -17.26 -5.01
N PRO A 271 18.02 -18.53 -5.44
CA PRO A 271 18.71 -19.54 -4.68
C PRO A 271 20.14 -19.04 -4.40
N THR A 272 20.51 -19.02 -3.12
CA THR A 272 21.91 -18.88 -2.73
C THR A 272 22.64 -20.08 -3.31
N ASP A 273 23.35 -19.88 -4.42
CA ASP A 273 24.40 -20.80 -4.85
C ASP A 273 25.42 -20.84 -3.71
N GLY A 274 25.45 -21.97 -2.99
CA GLY A 274 26.45 -22.24 -1.98
C GLY A 274 27.84 -22.29 -2.62
N PRO A 275 28.91 -21.94 -1.87
CA PRO A 275 30.26 -22.07 -2.39
C PRO A 275 30.58 -23.55 -2.61
N GLY A 276 30.89 -23.91 -3.86
CA GLY A 276 31.56 -25.16 -4.22
C GLY A 276 33.06 -25.11 -3.99
#